data_AF-A0A1Y2E688-F1
#
_entry.id   AF-A0A1Y2E688-F1
#
_cell.length_a   1.000
_cell.length_b   1.000
_cell.length_c   1.000
_cell.angle_alpha   90.00
_cell.angle_beta   90.00
_cell.angle_gamma   90.00
#
_symmetry.space_group_name_H-M   'P 1'
#
loop_
_entity.id
_entity.type
_entity.pdbx_description
1 polymer ?
#
loop_
_entity_poly.entity_id
_entity_poly.type
_entity_poly.pdbx_seq_one_letter_code
_entity_poly.pdbx_strand_id
1 'polypeptide(L)'
;MVVTAPKIQEEVHQCRWLDCTTIFENAETLYEHITTVHIGRKSAGTLSLECKWAGCSSKASKRDHLTSHARVHINLKPHTCSICTKAFKRPQDLKKHEKIH
;
A
#
# COMPACT_ATOMS: atom_id res chain seq x y z
N MET A 1 15.99 22.67 30.39
CA MET A 1 15.46 22.85 29.02
C MET A 1 15.61 21.52 28.29
N VAL A 2 14.57 20.68 28.28
CA VAL A 2 14.60 19.42 27.52
C VAL A 2 13.80 19.68 26.25
N VAL A 3 14.51 19.98 25.17
CA VAL A 3 13.91 20.09 23.84
C VAL A 3 13.73 18.66 23.35
N THR A 4 12.62 18.01 23.70
CA THR A 4 12.20 16.79 23.00
C THR A 4 11.85 17.19 21.58
N ALA A 5 12.77 16.97 20.66
CA ALA A 5 12.54 17.08 19.23
C ALA A 5 11.30 16.25 18.86
N PRO A 6 10.35 16.79 18.08
CA PRO A 6 9.24 16.00 17.59
C PRO A 6 9.81 14.91 16.70
N LYS A 7 9.62 13.68 17.15
CA LYS A 7 9.93 12.42 16.48
C LYS A 7 9.55 12.55 15.00
N ILE A 8 10.55 12.74 14.13
CA ILE A 8 10.37 12.63 12.68
C ILE A 8 9.82 11.21 12.50
N GLN A 9 8.55 11.12 12.16
CA GLN A 9 7.89 9.85 11.90
C GLN A 9 8.51 9.36 10.58
N GLU A 10 9.64 8.67 10.67
CA GLU A 10 10.11 7.80 9.59
C GLU A 10 9.02 6.74 9.39
N GLU A 11 8.04 7.05 8.54
CA GLU A 11 7.03 6.11 8.07
C GLU A 11 7.74 5.09 7.19
N VAL A 12 8.42 4.13 7.81
CA VAL A 12 9.08 3.01 7.14
C VAL A 12 8.01 2.15 6.45
N HIS A 13 8.04 2.10 5.12
CA HIS A 13 7.09 1.34 4.31
C HIS A 13 7.53 -0.14 4.26
N GLN A 14 7.37 -0.85 5.38
CA GLN A 14 7.74 -2.25 5.51
C GLN A 14 6.65 -3.19 4.97
N CYS A 15 7.05 -4.19 4.19
CA CYS A 15 6.19 -5.30 3.81
C CYS A 15 5.92 -6.20 5.03
N ARG A 16 4.64 -6.41 5.38
CA ARG A 16 4.25 -7.37 6.44
C ARG A 16 3.63 -8.63 5.86
N TRP A 17 4.03 -8.99 4.65
CA TRP A 17 3.67 -10.27 4.06
C TRP A 17 4.43 -11.38 4.77
N LEU A 18 3.78 -12.52 5.01
CA LEU A 18 4.44 -13.67 5.63
C LEU A 18 5.69 -14.05 4.81
N ASP A 19 6.82 -14.25 5.48
CA ASP A 19 8.13 -14.53 4.87
C ASP A 19 8.74 -13.36 4.05
N CYS A 20 8.29 -12.12 4.26
CA CYS A 20 8.86 -10.93 3.61
C CYS A 20 9.31 -9.88 4.64
N THR A 21 10.56 -9.44 4.52
CA THR A 21 11.17 -8.43 5.41
C THR A 21 11.64 -7.18 4.66
N THR A 22 11.19 -7.01 3.42
CA THR A 22 11.59 -5.89 2.57
C THR A 22 11.04 -4.56 3.11
N ILE A 23 11.89 -3.54 3.07
CA ILE A 23 11.56 -2.17 3.47
C ILE A 23 11.72 -1.31 2.23
N PHE A 24 10.76 -0.41 2.01
CA PHE A 24 10.75 0.50 0.89
C PHE A 24 10.80 1.95 1.35
N GLU A 25 11.29 2.80 0.46
CA GLU A 25 11.31 4.26 0.64
C GLU A 25 9.90 4.88 0.49
N ASN A 26 9.01 4.24 -0.28
CA ASN A 26 7.68 4.77 -0.56
C ASN A 26 6.61 3.66 -0.66
N ALA A 27 5.34 4.05 -0.50
CA ALA A 27 4.22 3.13 -0.56
C ALA A 27 3.97 2.55 -1.97
N GLU A 28 4.36 3.25 -3.04
CA GLU A 28 4.14 2.80 -4.42
C GLU A 28 5.03 1.61 -4.79
N THR A 29 6.31 1.69 -4.44
CA THR A 29 7.29 0.61 -4.62
C THR A 29 6.94 -0.59 -3.75
N LEU A 30 6.45 -0.38 -2.52
CA LEU A 30 5.90 -1.46 -1.70
C LEU A 30 4.67 -2.12 -2.35
N TYR A 31 3.77 -1.35 -2.97
CA TYR A 31 2.63 -1.89 -3.70
C TYR A 31 3.04 -2.70 -4.92
N GLU A 32 3.97 -2.17 -5.72
CA GLU A 32 4.49 -2.85 -6.89
C GLU A 32 5.16 -4.18 -6.48
N HIS A 33 5.97 -4.16 -5.44
CA HIS A 33 6.56 -5.36 -4.86
C HIS A 33 5.50 -6.40 -4.46
N ILE A 34 4.46 -6.00 -3.70
CA ILE A 34 3.41 -6.93 -3.27
C ILE A 34 2.68 -7.54 -4.48
N THR A 35 2.36 -6.73 -5.48
CA THR A 35 1.59 -7.16 -6.65
C THR A 35 2.37 -8.04 -7.61
N THR A 36 3.69 -7.85 -7.70
CA THR A 36 4.57 -8.58 -8.62
C THR A 36 5.24 -9.79 -7.97
N VAL A 37 5.63 -9.71 -6.69
CA VAL A 37 6.35 -10.78 -5.98
C VAL A 37 5.38 -11.74 -5.31
N HIS A 38 4.40 -11.23 -4.57
CA HIS A 38 3.49 -12.08 -3.81
C HIS A 38 2.24 -12.49 -4.60
N ILE A 39 1.68 -11.56 -5.36
CA ILE A 39 0.48 -11.82 -6.18
C ILE A 39 0.87 -12.27 -7.60
N GLY A 40 2.12 -12.13 -8.04
CA GLY A 40 2.52 -12.05 -9.45
C GLY A 40 2.88 -13.32 -10.24
N ARG A 41 2.83 -14.55 -9.70
CA ARG A 41 2.91 -15.78 -10.54
C ARG A 41 1.76 -16.74 -10.27
N LYS A 42 1.02 -17.10 -11.32
CA LYS A 42 0.04 -18.19 -11.26
C LYS A 42 0.82 -19.49 -11.07
N SER A 43 0.78 -20.08 -9.89
CA SER A 43 1.03 -21.52 -9.76
C SER A 43 -0.15 -22.23 -10.42
N ALA A 44 0.11 -22.96 -11.49
CA ALA A 44 -0.90 -23.71 -12.23
C ALA A 44 -1.56 -24.75 -11.29
N GLY A 45 -2.72 -24.42 -10.71
CA GLY A 45 -3.48 -25.38 -9.90
C GLY A 45 -4.48 -24.82 -8.89
N THR A 46 -4.38 -23.57 -8.44
CA THR A 46 -5.30 -23.02 -7.42
C THR A 46 -6.31 -22.03 -8.00
N LEU A 47 -7.59 -22.38 -7.94
CA LEU A 47 -8.72 -21.55 -8.38
C LEU A 47 -8.94 -20.30 -7.48
N SER A 48 -8.26 -20.22 -6.34
CA SER A 48 -8.42 -19.20 -5.31
C SER A 48 -7.10 -18.54 -4.93
N LEU A 49 -7.05 -17.21 -5.02
CA LEU A 49 -5.92 -16.40 -4.56
C LEU A 49 -6.19 -15.94 -3.12
N GLU A 50 -5.21 -16.08 -2.25
CA GLU A 50 -5.31 -15.69 -0.84
C GLU A 50 -4.26 -14.63 -0.49
N CYS A 51 -4.64 -13.65 0.32
CA CYS A 51 -3.71 -12.69 0.89
C CYS A 51 -3.05 -13.32 2.11
N LYS A 52 -1.71 -13.38 2.13
CA LYS A 52 -0.92 -13.86 3.28
C LYS A 52 -0.32 -12.70 4.09
N TRP A 53 -0.96 -11.54 4.06
CA TRP A 53 -0.58 -10.43 4.93
C TRP A 53 -0.83 -10.78 6.39
N ALA A 54 0.07 -10.37 7.29
CA ALA A 54 -0.05 -10.65 8.71
C ALA A 54 -1.41 -10.17 9.27
N GLY A 55 -2.23 -11.12 9.76
CA GLY A 55 -3.57 -10.83 10.28
C GLY A 55 -4.65 -10.60 9.20
N CYS A 56 -4.39 -10.94 7.94
CA CYS A 56 -5.38 -10.88 6.87
C CYS A 56 -5.79 -12.28 6.39
N SER A 57 -7.10 -12.47 6.19
CA SER A 57 -7.69 -13.73 5.73
C SER A 57 -8.46 -13.54 4.42
N SER A 58 -8.10 -12.52 3.64
CA SER A 58 -8.82 -12.14 2.41
C SER A 58 -8.56 -13.16 1.30
N LYS A 59 -9.63 -13.62 0.65
CA LYS A 59 -9.59 -14.56 -0.47
C LYS A 59 -10.32 -13.94 -1.65
N ALA A 60 -9.74 -14.07 -2.83
CA ALA A 60 -10.28 -13.54 -4.06
C ALA A 60 -10.21 -14.57 -5.19
N SER A 61 -11.29 -14.65 -5.96
CA SER A 61 -11.34 -15.51 -7.16
C SER A 61 -10.63 -14.87 -8.37
N LYS A 62 -10.33 -13.57 -8.30
CA LYS A 62 -9.66 -12.81 -9.37
C LYS A 62 -8.44 -12.07 -8.83
N ARG A 63 -7.39 -12.00 -9.65
CA ARG A 63 -6.15 -11.29 -9.30
C ARG A 63 -6.40 -9.81 -9.06
N ASP A 64 -7.18 -9.16 -9.93
CA ASP A 64 -7.45 -7.73 -9.84
C ASP A 64 -8.07 -7.33 -8.50
N HIS A 65 -8.88 -8.21 -7.92
CA HIS A 65 -9.45 -8.00 -6.58
C HIS A 65 -8.39 -8.09 -5.50
N LEU A 66 -7.48 -9.07 -5.55
CA LEU A 66 -6.39 -9.18 -4.57
C LEU A 66 -5.37 -8.05 -4.71
N THR A 67 -5.06 -7.66 -5.93
CA THR A 67 -4.22 -6.51 -6.27
C THR A 67 -4.82 -5.22 -5.71
N SER A 68 -6.11 -4.97 -5.94
CA SER A 68 -6.80 -3.80 -5.38
C SER A 68 -6.84 -3.87 -3.85
N HIS A 69 -7.07 -5.05 -3.28
CA HIS A 69 -7.08 -5.28 -1.84
C HIS A 69 -5.73 -4.94 -1.20
N ALA A 70 -4.59 -5.24 -1.83
CA ALA A 70 -3.26 -4.93 -1.27
C ALA A 70 -3.08 -3.45 -0.87
N ARG A 71 -3.80 -2.51 -1.52
CA ARG A 71 -3.79 -1.09 -1.19
C ARG A 71 -4.27 -0.79 0.24
N VAL A 72 -5.09 -1.64 0.85
CA VAL A 72 -5.60 -1.43 2.21
C VAL A 72 -4.52 -1.64 3.26
N HIS A 73 -3.52 -2.48 2.99
CA HIS A 73 -2.46 -2.80 3.93
C HIS A 73 -1.41 -1.71 4.06
N ILE A 74 -1.11 -1.10 2.92
CA ILE A 74 -0.07 -0.08 2.76
C ILE A 74 -0.63 1.34 2.90
N ASN A 75 -1.94 1.48 3.15
CA ASN A 75 -2.68 2.75 3.12
C ASN A 75 -2.29 3.64 1.93
N LEU A 76 -1.96 3.02 0.80
CA LEU A 76 -1.40 3.72 -0.34
C LEU A 76 -2.43 4.72 -0.85
N LYS A 77 -2.02 5.98 -0.81
CA LYS A 77 -2.74 7.11 -1.34
C LYS A 77 -1.87 7.72 -2.44
N PRO A 78 -1.93 7.18 -3.67
CA PRO A 78 -0.97 7.53 -4.73
C PRO A 78 -1.15 8.96 -5.24
N HIS A 79 -2.19 9.66 -4.80
CA HIS A 79 -2.50 11.01 -5.25
C HIS A 79 -2.25 12.00 -4.12
N THR A 80 -1.02 12.49 -4.00
CA THR A 80 -0.63 13.53 -3.05
C THR A 80 -0.85 14.92 -3.63
N CYS A 81 -1.43 15.81 -2.84
CA CYS A 81 -1.54 17.22 -3.18
C CYS A 81 -0.18 17.91 -3.03
N SER A 82 0.29 18.57 -4.08
CA SER A 82 1.57 19.30 -4.06
C SER A 82 1.53 20.57 -3.20
N ILE A 83 0.34 21.10 -2.87
CA ILE A 83 0.17 22.36 -2.12
C ILE A 83 0.20 22.12 -0.61
N CYS A 84 -0.49 21.08 -0.12
CA CYS A 84 -0.61 20.81 1.32
C CYS A 84 -0.26 19.37 1.73
N THR A 85 0.43 18.63 0.85
CA THR A 85 0.93 17.25 1.05
C THR A 85 -0.11 16.21 1.46
N LYS A 86 -1.41 16.53 1.36
CA LYS A 86 -2.50 15.59 1.66
C LYS A 86 -2.58 14.50 0.59
N ALA A 87 -2.53 13.24 1.02
CA ALA A 87 -2.63 12.09 0.14
C ALA A 87 -4.08 11.59 0.01
N PHE A 88 -4.48 11.20 -1.22
CA PHE A 88 -5.80 10.69 -1.60
C PHE A 88 -5.70 9.32 -2.28
N LYS A 89 -6.73 8.48 -2.08
CA LYS A 89 -6.80 7.12 -2.64
C LYS A 89 -7.18 7.08 -4.13
N ARG A 90 -7.81 8.14 -4.65
CA ARG A 90 -8.33 8.21 -6.03
C ARG A 90 -7.98 9.55 -6.67
N PRO A 91 -7.75 9.58 -7.99
CA PRO A 91 -7.36 10.81 -8.68
C PRO A 91 -8.50 11.83 -8.68
N GLN A 92 -9.75 11.38 -8.74
CA GLN A 92 -10.91 12.27 -8.67
C GLN A 92 -11.03 13.01 -7.34
N ASP A 93 -10.56 12.41 -6.25
CA ASP A 93 -10.63 13.00 -4.91
C ASP A 93 -9.53 14.06 -4.76
N LEU A 94 -8.32 13.78 -5.28
CA LEU A 94 -7.27 14.79 -5.40
C LEU A 94 -7.73 15.96 -6.27
N LYS A 95 -8.27 15.72 -7.46
CA LYS A 95 -8.70 16.80 -8.38
C LYS A 95 -9.80 17.69 -7.79
N LYS A 96 -10.67 17.14 -6.93
CA LYS A 96 -11.65 17.94 -6.18
C LYS A 96 -10.99 18.73 -5.07
N HIS A 97 -10.02 18.13 -4.39
CA HIS A 97 -9.24 18.79 -3.36
C HIS A 97 -8.32 19.91 -3.91
N GLU A 98 -7.79 19.77 -5.12
CA GLU A 98 -6.98 20.82 -5.75
C GLU A 98 -7.79 22.08 -6.07
N LYS A 99 -9.11 21.96 -6.25
CA LYS A 99 -10.00 23.12 -6.51
C LYS A 99 -10.27 23.98 -5.28
N ILE A 100 -9.95 23.49 -4.08
CA ILE A 100 -10.19 24.23 -2.83
C ILE A 100 -8.93 24.95 -2.31
N HIS A 101 -7.81 24.77 -2.99
CA HIS A 101 -6.64 25.64 -2.85
C HIS A 101 -6.78 26.83 -3.79
#